data_AF-A0A382AB62-F1
#
_entry.id   AF-A0A382AB62-F1
#
_cell.length_a   1.000
_cell.length_b   1.000
_cell.length_c   1.000
_cell.angle_alpha   90.00
_cell.angle_beta   90.00
_cell.angle_gamma   90.00
#
_symmetry.space_group_name_H-M   'P 1'
#
loop_
_entity.id
_entity.type
_entity.pdbx_description
1 polymer ?
#
loop_
_entity_poly.entity_id
_entity_poly.type
_entity_poly.pdbx_seq_one_letter_code
_entity_poly.pdbx_strand_id
1 'polypeptide(L)'
;MDSKISPRIGMPLPRVTCADGFSMSIQVGTGIYSELRKTSKKYSKVEIGFPSEHESLIESYAEGHGFEDDIDYTRTVYPYVPVGIIDKVLRKHGGIVT
;
A
#
# COMPACT_ATOMS: atom_id res chain seq x y z
N MET A 1 8.17 -25.10 21.95
CA MET A 1 6.80 -24.63 21.65
C MET A 1 6.93 -23.65 20.50
N ASP A 2 6.91 -24.25 19.32
CA ASP A 2 7.23 -23.62 18.06
C ASP A 2 6.08 -22.74 17.58
N SER A 3 6.41 -21.52 17.16
CA SER A 3 5.74 -20.90 16.03
C SER A 3 6.80 -20.23 15.17
N LYS A 4 7.46 -21.05 14.35
CA LYS A 4 8.12 -20.58 13.15
C LYS A 4 7.03 -19.96 12.29
N ILE A 5 6.92 -18.63 12.32
CA ILE A 5 6.17 -17.89 11.31
C ILE A 5 6.98 -18.08 10.03
N SER A 6 6.54 -19.03 9.21
CA SER A 6 7.03 -19.18 7.85
C SER A 6 6.64 -17.92 7.07
N PRO A 7 7.55 -17.30 6.30
CA PRO A 7 7.16 -16.29 5.34
C PRO A 7 6.17 -16.98 4.39
N ARG A 8 4.97 -16.41 4.23
CA ARG A 8 3.97 -16.93 3.30
C ARG A 8 4.46 -16.73 1.87
N ILE A 9 5.32 -17.62 1.41
CA ILE A 9 5.61 -17.82 -0.01
C ILE A 9 4.30 -18.30 -0.65
N GLY A 10 3.65 -17.43 -1.41
CA GLY A 10 2.64 -17.84 -2.40
C GLY A 10 1.18 -17.41 -2.19
N MET A 11 0.82 -16.63 -1.17
CA MET A 11 -0.48 -15.95 -1.18
C MET A 11 -0.30 -14.52 -1.72
N PRO A 12 -0.95 -14.14 -2.84
CA PRO A 12 -0.96 -12.75 -3.25
C PRO A 12 -1.55 -11.92 -2.10
N LEU A 13 -0.85 -10.86 -1.73
CA LEU A 13 -1.35 -9.89 -0.75
C LEU A 13 -2.73 -9.41 -1.23
N PRO A 14 -3.70 -9.18 -0.32
CA PRO A 14 -5.00 -8.66 -0.71
C PRO A 14 -4.85 -7.41 -1.58
N ARG A 15 -5.45 -7.43 -2.77
CA ARG A 15 -5.42 -6.32 -3.72
C ARG A 15 -6.79 -5.71 -3.82
N VAL A 16 -6.83 -4.39 -3.92
CA VAL A 16 -8.00 -3.67 -4.42
C VAL A 16 -7.84 -3.51 -5.92
N THR A 17 -8.94 -3.64 -6.66
CA THR A 17 -9.00 -3.27 -8.09
C THR A 17 -9.99 -2.15 -8.27
N CYS A 18 -9.60 -1.12 -9.00
CA CYS A 18 -10.41 0.04 -9.30
C CYS A 18 -11.14 -0.10 -10.64
N ALA A 19 -12.09 0.79 -10.91
CA ALA A 19 -12.98 0.71 -12.07
C ALA A 19 -12.25 0.79 -13.43
N ASP A 20 -11.10 1.46 -13.48
CA ASP A 20 -10.26 1.57 -14.69
C ASP A 20 -9.22 0.44 -14.85
N GLY A 21 -9.21 -0.53 -13.92
CA GLY A 21 -8.25 -1.65 -13.93
C GLY A 21 -7.01 -1.41 -13.07
N PHE A 22 -6.82 -0.21 -12.50
CA PHE A 22 -5.74 0.05 -11.54
C PHE A 22 -5.88 -0.85 -10.32
N SER A 23 -4.79 -1.47 -9.88
CA SER A 23 -4.79 -2.30 -8.67
C SER A 23 -3.55 -2.09 -7.81
N MET A 24 -3.72 -2.25 -6.50
CA MET A 24 -2.62 -2.18 -5.52
C MET A 24 -2.96 -3.01 -4.28
N SER A 25 -1.97 -3.45 -3.52
CA SER A 25 -2.22 -4.02 -2.19
C SER A 25 -2.33 -2.91 -1.14
N ILE A 26 -3.31 -2.99 -0.25
CA ILE A 26 -3.51 -2.05 0.86
C ILE A 26 -3.54 -2.84 2.16
N GLN A 27 -2.64 -2.52 3.10
CA GLN A 27 -2.43 -3.34 4.29
C GLN A 27 -2.32 -2.51 5.55
N VAL A 28 -2.90 -3.02 6.64
CA VAL A 28 -2.81 -2.44 7.98
C VAL A 28 -2.54 -3.55 9.00
N GLY A 29 -1.73 -3.27 10.02
CA GLY A 29 -1.37 -4.26 11.02
C GLY A 29 -0.25 -3.83 11.96
N THR A 30 -0.09 -4.57 13.05
CA THR A 30 1.06 -4.40 13.94
C THR A 30 2.30 -5.00 13.26
N GLY A 31 3.39 -4.23 13.19
CA GLY A 31 4.66 -4.69 12.62
C GLY A 31 4.79 -4.53 11.09
N ILE A 32 3.85 -3.84 10.44
CA ILE A 32 3.96 -3.39 9.05
C ILE A 32 3.93 -1.85 8.99
N TYR A 33 4.18 -1.24 7.84
CA TYR A 33 4.26 0.22 7.69
C TYR A 33 2.90 0.93 7.74
N SER A 34 2.20 0.79 8.87
CA SER A 34 0.89 1.38 9.13
C SER A 34 0.83 2.06 10.51
N GLU A 35 -0.06 3.04 10.67
CA GLU A 35 -0.20 3.81 11.91
C GLU A 35 -1.65 3.80 12.37
N LEU A 36 -1.90 3.33 13.60
CA LEU A 36 -3.20 3.48 14.26
C LEU A 36 -3.40 4.94 14.68
N ARG A 37 -4.62 5.46 14.54
CA ARG A 37 -4.98 6.74 15.13
C ARG A 37 -4.91 6.64 16.64
N LYS A 38 -4.18 7.56 17.29
CA LYS A 38 -4.03 7.61 18.75
C LYS A 38 -5.35 7.56 19.53
N THR A 39 -6.43 8.09 18.94
CA THR A 39 -7.74 8.25 19.58
C THR A 39 -8.81 7.28 19.08
N SER A 40 -8.50 6.34 18.17
CA SER A 40 -9.51 5.42 17.63
C SER A 40 -8.92 4.10 17.15
N LYS A 41 -9.75 3.06 17.00
CA LYS A 41 -9.35 1.78 16.40
C LYS A 41 -9.17 1.82 14.87
N LYS A 42 -9.13 3.01 14.26
CA LYS A 42 -8.94 3.21 12.82
C LYS A 42 -7.48 3.55 12.52
N TYR A 43 -7.01 3.17 11.33
CA TYR A 43 -5.68 3.56 10.86
C TYR A 43 -5.69 4.99 10.29
N SER A 44 -4.61 5.75 10.53
CA SER A 44 -4.32 7.05 9.91
C SER A 44 -3.44 6.90 8.67
N LYS A 45 -2.59 5.88 8.66
CA LYS A 45 -1.66 5.57 7.57
C LYS A 45 -1.60 4.08 7.35
N VAL A 46 -1.34 3.66 6.11
CA VAL A 46 -1.30 2.26 5.72
C VAL A 46 -0.09 2.00 4.82
N GLU A 47 0.22 0.73 4.61
CA GLU A 47 1.21 0.31 3.62
C GLU A 47 0.50 0.05 2.28
N ILE A 48 1.04 0.64 1.21
CA ILE A 48 0.65 0.29 -0.17
C ILE A 48 1.78 -0.55 -0.77
N GLY A 49 1.42 -1.51 -1.60
CA GLY A 49 2.42 -2.38 -2.24
C GLY A 49 2.06 -2.72 -3.67
N PHE A 50 3.08 -2.76 -4.52
CA PHE A 50 3.03 -3.26 -5.89
C PHE A 50 1.83 -2.73 -6.70
N PRO A 51 1.71 -1.41 -6.92
CA PRO A 51 0.73 -0.85 -7.86
C PRO A 51 0.87 -1.49 -9.25
N SER A 52 -0.24 -1.66 -9.98
CA SER A 52 -0.22 -2.23 -11.35
C SER A 52 0.40 -1.31 -12.38
N GLU A 53 0.43 -0.01 -12.10
CA GLU A 53 1.06 1.04 -12.90
C GLU A 53 1.55 2.15 -11.96
N HIS A 54 2.34 3.06 -12.49
CA HIS A 54 2.87 4.17 -11.72
C HIS A 54 1.76 5.15 -11.29
N GLU A 55 1.62 5.38 -9.99
CA GLU A 55 0.67 6.34 -9.41
C GLU A 55 1.38 7.54 -8.76
N SER A 56 1.32 8.69 -9.42
CA SER A 56 2.02 9.91 -9.00
C SER A 56 1.56 10.48 -7.65
N LEU A 57 0.33 10.20 -7.21
CA LEU A 57 -0.16 10.67 -5.90
C LEU A 57 0.54 10.00 -4.71
N ILE A 58 1.19 8.84 -4.93
CA ILE A 58 1.91 8.10 -3.88
C ILE A 58 3.42 8.01 -4.15
N GLU A 59 3.93 8.50 -5.28
CA GLU A 59 5.34 8.42 -5.69
C GLU A 59 6.32 8.79 -4.57
N SER A 60 6.07 9.91 -3.87
CA SER A 60 6.94 10.40 -2.80
C SER A 60 7.01 9.50 -1.56
N TYR A 61 6.13 8.50 -1.48
CA TYR A 61 6.09 7.51 -0.41
C TYR A 61 6.80 6.21 -0.80
N ALA A 62 7.23 6.04 -2.04
CA ALA A 62 7.91 4.81 -2.46
C ALA A 62 9.17 4.58 -1.61
N GLU A 63 9.39 3.34 -1.20
CA GLU A 63 10.66 2.93 -0.62
C GLU A 63 11.77 3.15 -1.67
N GLY A 64 12.84 3.83 -1.26
CA GLY A 64 13.92 4.28 -2.13
C GLY A 64 13.76 5.71 -2.67
N HIS A 65 12.56 6.32 -2.61
CA HIS A 65 12.31 7.64 -3.20
C HIS A 65 13.26 8.72 -2.67
N GLY A 66 14.00 9.37 -3.58
CA GLY A 66 15.00 10.40 -3.27
C GLY A 66 16.37 9.85 -2.86
N PHE A 67 16.55 8.53 -2.84
CA PHE A 67 17.81 7.85 -2.53
C PHE A 67 18.29 6.93 -3.66
N GLU A 68 17.36 6.33 -4.40
CA GLU A 68 17.63 5.46 -5.54
C GLU A 68 17.26 6.18 -6.85
N ASP A 69 18.15 6.11 -7.85
CA ASP A 69 17.96 6.80 -9.13
C ASP A 69 16.98 6.07 -10.07
N ASP A 70 16.86 4.74 -9.94
CA ASP A 70 16.12 3.86 -10.87
C ASP A 70 15.02 3.04 -10.18
N ILE A 71 14.14 3.71 -9.42
CA ILE A 71 13.05 3.05 -8.68
C ILE A 71 11.99 2.53 -9.65
N ASP A 72 11.67 1.24 -9.54
CA ASP A 72 10.47 0.68 -10.15
C ASP A 72 9.27 0.88 -9.22
N TYR A 73 8.50 1.94 -9.48
CA TYR A 73 7.29 2.29 -8.72
C TYR A 73 6.21 1.20 -8.72
N THR A 74 6.24 0.24 -9.62
CA THR A 74 5.30 -0.90 -9.64
C THR A 74 5.80 -2.10 -8.83
N ARG A 75 7.09 -2.09 -8.42
CA ARG A 75 7.76 -3.19 -7.73
C ARG A 75 8.36 -2.80 -6.38
N THR A 76 7.76 -1.81 -5.74
CA THR A 76 8.16 -1.33 -4.41
C THR A 76 6.97 -1.26 -3.46
N VAL A 77 7.27 -1.05 -2.19
CA VAL A 77 6.28 -0.73 -1.15
C VAL A 77 6.29 0.77 -0.87
N TYR A 78 5.20 1.24 -0.30
CA TYR A 78 4.97 2.64 0.01
C TYR A 78 4.59 2.72 1.48
N PRO A 79 5.57 2.91 2.38
CA PRO A 79 5.33 2.96 3.81
C PRO A 79 4.51 4.18 4.24
N TYR A 80 3.62 3.97 5.23
CA TYR A 80 2.94 5.06 5.96
C TYR A 80 2.19 6.06 5.06
N VAL A 81 1.53 5.59 4.00
CA VAL A 81 0.69 6.43 3.13
C VAL A 81 -0.55 6.88 3.90
N PRO A 82 -0.82 8.20 4.03
CA PRO A 82 -2.02 8.67 4.70
C PRO A 82 -3.30 8.22 4.01
N VAL A 83 -4.30 7.80 4.80
CA VAL A 83 -5.59 7.32 4.24
C VAL A 83 -6.28 8.34 3.33
N GLY A 84 -6.11 9.64 3.60
CA GLY A 84 -6.67 10.69 2.76
C GLY A 84 -6.02 10.80 1.37
N ILE A 85 -4.79 10.31 1.19
CA ILE A 85 -4.14 10.20 -0.12
C ILE A 85 -4.68 8.98 -0.87
N ILE A 86 -4.87 7.86 -0.19
CA ILE A 86 -5.49 6.65 -0.75
C ILE A 86 -6.89 6.97 -1.28
N ASP A 87 -7.69 7.69 -0.51
CA ASP A 87 -9.01 8.14 -0.94
C ASP A 87 -8.96 8.95 -2.25
N LYS A 88 -7.89 9.72 -2.48
CA LYS A 88 -7.69 10.47 -3.74
C LYS A 88 -7.33 9.52 -4.87
N VAL A 89 -6.41 8.57 -4.65
CA VAL A 89 -6.04 7.54 -5.63
C VAL A 89 -7.27 6.75 -6.04
N LEU A 90 -8.02 6.20 -5.09
CA LEU A 90 -9.23 5.43 -5.37
C LEU A 90 -10.26 6.24 -6.18
N ARG A 91 -10.48 7.52 -5.85
CA ARG A 91 -11.36 8.39 -6.64
C ARG A 91 -10.84 8.66 -8.04
N LYS A 92 -9.53 8.87 -8.20
CA LYS A 92 -8.88 9.08 -9.51
C LYS A 92 -9.15 7.89 -10.43
N HIS A 93 -9.11 6.68 -9.88
CA HIS A 93 -9.31 5.41 -10.61
C HIS A 93 -10.78 4.92 -10.63
N GLY A 94 -11.74 5.79 -10.35
CA GLY A 94 -13.18 5.46 -10.46
C GLY A 94 -13.75 4.60 -9.32
N GLY A 95 -13.02 4.45 -8.21
CA GLY A 95 -13.45 3.73 -7.01
C GLY A 95 -13.15 2.23 -7.06
N ILE A 96 -13.33 1.55 -5.92
CA ILE A 96 -13.07 0.11 -5.76
C ILE A 96 -14.19 -0.72 -6.39
N VAL A 97 -13.82 -1.75 -7.13
CA VAL A 97 -14.73 -2.77 -7.69
C VAL A 97 -14.57 -4.12 -7.00
N THR A 98 -13.35 -4.48 -6.58
CA THR A 98 -13.04 -5.74 -5.87
C THR A 98 -12.05 -5.53 -4.75
#